data_AF-A0A166H390-F1
#
_entry.id   AF-A0A166H390-F1
#
_cell.length_a   1.000
_cell.length_b   1.000
_cell.length_c   1.000
_cell.angle_alpha   90.00
_cell.angle_beta   90.00
_cell.angle_gamma   90.00
#
_symmetry.space_group_name_H-M   'P 1'
#
loop_
_entity.id
_entity.type
_entity.pdbx_description
1 polymer ?
#
loop_
_entity_poly.entity_id
_entity_poly.type
_entity_poly.pdbx_seq_one_letter_code
_entity_poly.pdbx_strand_id
1 'polypeptide(L)'
;MNSLILALVFNVLGYHVGSAASTPLSASTQHIFHSPSLDSAAHNTWSLPPPTNSTANHIFSSVDSLLKHWHNTIYRNGHAFVVGTVPSGTVLYHGRSAEIPPYTPEWLAFDFEHSFVFSTWGQTAWMVTYVVDTPLKIGYYDGNSAAKLPNGSMDVQDLLIWGVAEANNTWREWERIVDMCEWGEPLGLHGFVRMEVSFELMLCDFSKNVRIISHSELVPSNLTMPRRPPRNDSEESDHFGLETGYHLPSMGERQLDGPGKRPMPPPGPFPPDKREPPVGWRGTLRNSESVRIEAFRAGSWHNLFAESRVHLDLTRYVTLFDPKYSSLFSTRTNQTRMTMRGGGASVADIAQFRADVEYALTRPDNISTSGVNWQDLARVIVERFGDRLDYLNYTLNLIDTTMDERIIAARVRTQVLALLAPYLLTSALPFNTSYPDIDISWAKPIHEKCSQTLIPDYPDSSFLPNELVLRNSFLGVTTEICRVVTLIWTGALDIEAQDKSVVIQKLHKWRMYTNDLLDWLGWAHLIRCKPACKDDAFCYVPTWSVQRDLSDMTPRCMHRDDPWDTLPLDL
;
A
#
# COMPACT_ATOMS: atom_id res chain seq x y z
N MET A 1 41.55 -28.47 24.83
CA MET A 1 40.25 -28.06 25.38
C MET A 1 39.28 -27.83 24.23
N ASN A 2 38.33 -28.76 24.15
CA ASN A 2 37.13 -28.90 23.32
C ASN A 2 36.75 -27.82 22.31
N SER A 3 36.51 -28.26 21.07
CA SER A 3 35.40 -27.76 20.24
C SER A 3 34.80 -28.94 19.48
N LEU A 4 33.55 -29.24 19.83
CA LEU A 4 32.70 -30.24 19.18
C LEU A 4 32.35 -29.78 17.77
N ILE A 5 32.46 -30.69 16.80
CA ILE A 5 31.86 -30.59 15.48
C ILE A 5 30.48 -31.25 15.55
N LEU A 6 29.46 -30.48 15.19
CA LEU A 6 28.07 -30.92 15.07
C LEU A 6 27.89 -31.69 13.75
N ALA A 7 27.37 -32.91 13.84
CA ALA A 7 27.03 -33.75 12.69
C ALA A 7 25.67 -33.37 12.10
N LEU A 8 25.61 -33.21 10.77
CA LEU A 8 24.37 -33.19 9.99
C LEU A 8 24.18 -34.55 9.32
N VAL A 9 23.12 -35.24 9.71
CA VAL A 9 22.70 -36.55 9.20
C VAL A 9 21.86 -36.33 7.93
N PHE A 10 22.33 -36.80 6.78
CA PHE A 10 21.49 -37.06 5.61
C PHE A 10 21.16 -38.56 5.56
N ASN A 11 19.88 -38.89 5.71
CA ASN A 11 19.37 -40.25 5.51
C ASN A 11 19.34 -40.56 4.00
N VAL A 12 20.09 -41.59 3.60
CA VAL A 12 19.99 -42.23 2.29
C VAL A 12 19.26 -43.55 2.46
N LEU A 13 18.06 -43.67 1.90
CA LEU A 13 17.32 -44.92 1.81
C LEU A 13 17.49 -45.53 0.41
N GLY A 14 18.13 -46.70 0.38
CA GLY A 14 17.59 -47.91 -0.25
C GLY A 14 17.49 -47.98 -1.77
N TYR A 15 18.48 -48.64 -2.37
CA TYR A 15 18.46 -49.19 -3.73
C TYR A 15 17.32 -50.22 -3.94
N HIS A 16 16.54 -50.05 -4.99
CA HIS A 16 15.88 -51.17 -5.69
C HIS A 16 16.15 -51.09 -7.20
N VAL A 17 16.74 -52.19 -7.70
CA VAL A 17 17.12 -52.42 -9.08
C VAL A 17 15.90 -52.95 -9.83
N GLY A 18 15.47 -52.22 -10.85
CA GLY A 18 14.44 -52.64 -11.80
C GLY A 18 14.82 -52.19 -13.20
N SER A 19 15.19 -53.15 -14.05
CA SER A 19 15.60 -52.98 -15.44
C SER A 19 14.47 -52.39 -16.29
N ALA A 20 14.69 -51.19 -16.85
CA ALA A 20 13.93 -50.67 -17.99
C ALA A 20 14.89 -49.99 -18.96
N ALA A 21 14.68 -50.25 -20.24
CA ALA A 21 15.58 -49.96 -21.35
C ALA A 21 16.06 -48.49 -21.40
N SER A 22 17.36 -48.32 -21.62
CA SER A 22 18.01 -47.03 -21.85
C SER A 22 17.61 -46.46 -23.22
N THR A 23 16.68 -45.51 -23.24
CA THR A 23 16.61 -44.50 -24.29
C THR A 23 17.66 -43.43 -24.00
N PRO A 24 18.46 -42.98 -24.99
CA PRO A 24 19.39 -41.90 -24.75
C PRO A 24 18.58 -40.62 -24.48
N LEU A 25 18.82 -39.99 -23.33
CA LEU A 25 18.42 -38.62 -23.05
C LEU A 25 19.07 -37.73 -24.12
N SER A 26 18.29 -37.42 -25.15
CA SER A 26 18.55 -36.32 -26.08
C SER A 26 18.86 -35.09 -25.24
N ALA A 27 20.06 -34.53 -25.43
CA ALA A 27 20.42 -33.24 -24.88
C ALA A 27 19.28 -32.26 -25.23
N SER A 28 18.62 -31.73 -24.19
CA SER A 28 17.61 -30.70 -24.38
C SER A 28 18.33 -29.45 -24.86
N THR A 29 18.36 -29.29 -26.18
CA THR A 29 18.73 -28.03 -26.84
C THR A 29 17.89 -26.94 -26.17
N GLN A 30 18.54 -25.96 -25.57
CA GLN A 30 17.87 -24.74 -25.15
C GLN A 30 17.22 -24.15 -26.41
N HIS A 31 15.89 -24.30 -26.53
CA HIS A 31 15.15 -23.63 -27.58
C HIS A 31 15.26 -22.13 -27.32
N ILE A 32 16.15 -21.49 -28.08
CA ILE A 32 16.15 -20.04 -28.26
C ILE A 32 14.81 -19.72 -28.92
N PHE A 33 13.91 -19.09 -28.16
CA PHE A 33 12.64 -18.62 -28.69
C PHE A 33 12.91 -17.58 -29.78
N HIS A 34 12.58 -17.93 -31.03
CA HIS A 34 12.41 -16.95 -32.10
C HIS A 34 11.03 -16.32 -31.95
N SER A 35 10.98 -15.07 -31.51
CA SER A 35 9.82 -14.20 -31.67
C SER A 35 9.64 -13.85 -33.17
N PRO A 36 8.41 -13.67 -33.67
CA PRO A 36 8.20 -13.21 -35.04
C PRO A 36 8.72 -11.78 -35.19
N SER A 37 9.38 -11.55 -36.32
CA SER A 37 10.04 -10.32 -36.73
C SER A 37 9.17 -9.06 -36.59
N LEU A 38 9.56 -8.16 -35.68
CA LEU A 38 9.39 -6.73 -35.89
C LEU A 38 10.69 -6.17 -36.50
N ASP A 39 10.50 -5.41 -37.57
CA ASP A 39 11.44 -4.71 -38.44
C ASP A 39 12.91 -4.55 -37.98
N SER A 40 13.79 -4.86 -38.92
CA SER A 40 15.26 -4.80 -38.87
C SER A 40 15.85 -3.37 -38.84
N ALA A 41 15.31 -2.50 -38.00
CA ALA A 41 15.84 -1.15 -37.75
C ALA A 41 15.63 -0.65 -36.30
N ALA A 42 15.57 -1.54 -35.32
CA ALA A 42 15.50 -1.16 -33.91
C ALA A 42 16.89 -0.82 -33.36
N HIS A 43 17.23 0.47 -33.32
CA HIS A 43 18.19 0.99 -32.34
C HIS A 43 17.87 0.39 -30.94
N ASN A 44 18.89 0.01 -30.15
CA ASN A 44 18.76 -0.59 -28.81
C ASN A 44 17.67 0.08 -27.94
N THR A 45 16.43 -0.41 -28.01
CA THR A 45 15.28 0.17 -27.29
C THR A 45 15.24 -0.27 -25.83
N TRP A 46 15.87 -1.41 -25.49
CA TRP A 46 15.87 -1.97 -24.14
C TRP A 46 16.51 -1.03 -23.10
N SER A 47 17.45 -0.19 -23.52
CA SER A 47 18.16 0.75 -22.65
C SER A 47 17.39 2.04 -22.36
N LEU A 48 16.29 2.29 -23.07
CA LEU A 48 15.48 3.50 -22.89
C LEU A 48 14.67 3.41 -21.58
N PRO A 49 14.53 4.52 -20.84
CA PRO A 49 13.68 4.56 -19.66
C PRO A 49 12.20 4.34 -20.02
N PRO A 50 11.34 4.04 -19.03
CA PRO A 50 9.91 3.88 -19.27
C PRO A 50 9.32 5.20 -19.80
N PRO A 51 8.22 5.13 -20.58
CA PRO A 51 7.50 6.32 -20.99
C PRO A 51 7.08 7.17 -19.78
N THR A 52 7.07 8.50 -19.93
CA THR A 52 6.71 9.44 -18.86
C THR A 52 5.26 9.30 -18.38
N ASN A 53 4.39 8.73 -19.22
CA ASN A 53 3.00 8.41 -18.88
C ASN A 53 2.80 6.97 -18.38
N SER A 54 3.87 6.22 -18.13
CA SER A 54 3.78 4.88 -17.56
C SER A 54 3.15 4.91 -16.17
N THR A 55 2.23 4.00 -15.91
CA THR A 55 1.59 3.80 -14.59
C THR A 55 1.94 2.46 -13.96
N ALA A 56 2.86 1.69 -14.58
CA ALA A 56 3.22 0.34 -14.15
C ALA A 56 3.72 0.28 -12.70
N ASN A 57 4.60 1.21 -12.32
CA ASN A 57 5.09 1.40 -10.95
C ASN A 57 3.94 1.70 -9.97
N HIS A 58 3.00 2.57 -10.34
CA HIS A 58 1.89 2.94 -9.47
C HIS A 58 0.91 1.78 -9.25
N ILE A 59 0.59 1.02 -10.29
CA ILE A 59 -0.28 -0.16 -10.20
C ILE A 59 0.41 -1.25 -9.37
N PHE A 60 1.68 -1.56 -9.66
CA PHE A 60 2.47 -2.52 -8.89
C PHE A 60 2.53 -2.13 -7.41
N SER A 61 2.87 -0.87 -7.12
CA SER A 61 2.97 -0.37 -5.74
C SER A 61 1.61 -0.40 -5.04
N SER A 62 0.51 -0.08 -5.71
CA SER A 62 -0.84 -0.17 -5.13
C SER A 62 -1.20 -1.61 -4.78
N VAL A 63 -0.84 -2.59 -5.62
CA VAL A 63 -1.06 -4.02 -5.34
C VAL A 63 -0.20 -4.51 -4.17
N ASP A 64 1.08 -4.15 -4.13
CA ASP A 64 1.94 -4.47 -2.99
C ASP A 64 1.43 -3.84 -1.69
N SER A 65 0.78 -2.67 -1.74
CA SER A 65 0.30 -1.96 -0.55
C SER A 65 -1.08 -2.38 -0.03
N LEU A 66 -1.82 -3.22 -0.75
CA LEU A 66 -3.17 -3.59 -0.35
C LEU A 66 -3.18 -4.18 1.06
N LEU A 67 -4.03 -3.62 1.92
CA LEU A 67 -4.18 -4.00 3.33
C LEU A 67 -2.91 -3.80 4.20
N LYS A 68 -1.90 -3.05 3.75
CA LYS A 68 -0.73 -2.65 4.54
C LYS A 68 -0.82 -1.19 5.01
N HIS A 69 -0.54 -0.92 6.28
CA HIS A 69 -0.74 0.39 6.90
C HIS A 69 0.22 1.47 6.37
N TRP A 70 1.56 1.32 6.50
CA TRP A 70 2.52 2.38 6.13
C TRP A 70 2.42 2.85 4.68
N HIS A 71 2.25 1.91 3.75
CA HIS A 71 2.15 2.25 2.33
C HIS A 71 0.91 3.11 2.07
N ASN A 72 -0.22 2.71 2.65
CA ASN A 72 -1.48 3.45 2.53
C ASN A 72 -1.42 4.81 3.28
N THR A 73 -0.65 4.94 4.36
CA THR A 73 -0.45 6.23 5.05
C THR A 73 0.29 7.24 4.17
N ILE A 74 1.29 6.77 3.42
CA ILE A 74 2.19 7.63 2.62
C ILE A 74 1.54 7.96 1.29
N TYR A 75 1.05 6.93 0.60
CA TYR A 75 0.26 7.05 -0.62
C TYR A 75 -1.22 7.11 -0.27
N ARG A 76 -1.57 8.09 0.58
CA ARG A 76 -2.90 8.31 1.15
C ARG A 76 -4.04 8.42 0.14
N ASN A 77 -3.76 8.94 -1.05
CA ASN A 77 -4.73 9.01 -2.12
C ASN A 77 -4.79 7.65 -2.84
N GLY A 78 -5.78 6.85 -2.44
CA GLY A 78 -6.14 5.62 -3.13
C GLY A 78 -6.61 5.88 -4.56
N HIS A 79 -6.42 4.88 -5.42
CA HIS A 79 -6.85 4.89 -6.82
C HIS A 79 -7.49 3.57 -7.24
N ALA A 80 -7.69 2.63 -6.32
CA ALA A 80 -8.18 1.29 -6.62
C ALA A 80 -9.42 0.93 -5.81
N PHE A 81 -10.27 0.14 -6.46
CA PHE A 81 -11.35 -0.60 -5.85
C PHE A 81 -11.10 -2.09 -6.06
N VAL A 82 -11.22 -2.88 -5.00
CA VAL A 82 -10.97 -4.32 -5.03
C VAL A 82 -12.11 -5.07 -4.37
N VAL A 83 -12.64 -6.08 -5.04
CA VAL A 83 -13.64 -6.97 -4.43
C VAL A 83 -12.94 -7.87 -3.42
N GLY A 84 -13.55 -8.11 -2.27
CA GLY A 84 -12.97 -8.98 -1.25
C GLY A 84 -14.01 -9.72 -0.43
N THR A 85 -13.52 -10.54 0.49
CA THR A 85 -14.32 -11.30 1.44
C THR A 85 -13.74 -11.19 2.84
N VAL A 86 -14.61 -10.97 3.83
CA VAL A 86 -14.28 -11.22 5.25
C VAL A 86 -14.81 -12.61 5.61
N PRO A 87 -13.97 -13.59 5.98
CA PRO A 87 -14.39 -14.96 6.19
C PRO A 87 -15.20 -15.13 7.49
N SER A 88 -16.01 -16.19 7.55
CA SER A 88 -16.69 -16.62 8.78
C SER A 88 -15.70 -16.86 9.91
N GLY A 89 -16.13 -16.57 11.14
CA GLY A 89 -15.30 -16.65 12.34
C GLY A 89 -14.46 -15.39 12.60
N THR A 90 -14.44 -14.42 11.69
CA THR A 90 -13.75 -13.14 11.91
C THR A 90 -14.43 -12.38 13.05
N VAL A 91 -13.65 -11.97 14.05
CA VAL A 91 -14.11 -11.14 15.17
C VAL A 91 -13.89 -9.68 14.85
N LEU A 92 -14.91 -8.85 15.08
CA LEU A 92 -14.97 -7.43 14.77
C LEU A 92 -15.48 -6.64 15.98
N TYR A 93 -15.02 -5.40 16.13
CA TYR A 93 -15.25 -4.59 17.32
C TYR A 93 -15.99 -3.30 17.00
N HIS A 94 -16.94 -2.92 17.86
CA HIS A 94 -17.69 -1.68 17.76
C HIS A 94 -17.73 -0.94 19.09
N GLY A 95 -16.86 0.05 19.25
CA GLY A 95 -16.85 0.96 20.37
C GLY A 95 -17.85 2.09 20.15
N ARG A 96 -18.72 2.32 21.13
CA ARG A 96 -19.75 3.36 21.06
C ARG A 96 -20.08 3.92 22.43
N SER A 97 -20.78 5.04 22.46
CA SER A 97 -21.26 5.69 23.67
C SER A 97 -22.66 5.24 24.12
N ALA A 98 -23.31 4.37 23.36
CA ALA A 98 -24.68 3.94 23.62
C ALA A 98 -24.73 2.42 23.85
N GLU A 99 -25.49 1.99 24.84
CA GLU A 99 -25.71 0.57 25.14
C GLU A 99 -26.38 -0.17 23.97
N ILE A 100 -27.27 0.49 23.23
CA ILE A 100 -28.03 -0.20 22.18
C ILE A 100 -27.10 -0.48 20.99
N PRO A 101 -26.92 -1.76 20.56
CA PRO A 101 -26.14 -2.08 19.37
C PRO A 101 -26.76 -1.50 18.09
N PRO A 102 -25.95 -1.19 17.06
CA PRO A 102 -26.45 -0.67 15.80
C PRO A 102 -27.26 -1.71 15.01
N TYR A 103 -28.24 -1.21 14.26
CA TYR A 103 -28.99 -1.98 13.24
C TYR A 103 -28.89 -1.35 11.84
N THR A 104 -28.26 -0.17 11.75
CA THR A 104 -28.08 0.64 10.54
C THR A 104 -26.62 0.62 10.11
N PRO A 105 -26.30 1.14 8.91
CA PRO A 105 -24.91 1.25 8.48
C PRO A 105 -24.04 2.00 9.50
N GLU A 106 -23.00 1.33 10.01
CA GLU A 106 -22.03 1.85 10.98
C GLU A 106 -20.67 1.15 10.81
N TRP A 107 -19.64 1.61 11.53
CA TRP A 107 -18.28 1.11 11.43
C TRP A 107 -17.97 0.01 12.44
N LEU A 108 -17.26 -1.00 11.98
CA LEU A 108 -16.58 -2.02 12.76
C LEU A 108 -15.07 -1.84 12.58
N ALA A 109 -14.27 -2.18 13.58
CA ALA A 109 -12.82 -2.24 13.43
C ALA A 109 -12.33 -3.69 13.53
N PHE A 110 -11.22 -3.96 12.85
CA PHE A 110 -10.52 -5.23 12.96
C PHE A 110 -9.71 -5.28 14.28
N ASP A 111 -9.22 -4.14 14.76
CA ASP A 111 -8.48 -4.07 16.02
C ASP A 111 -9.31 -3.44 17.14
N PHE A 112 -9.24 -4.04 18.33
CA PHE A 112 -10.02 -3.59 19.49
C PHE A 112 -9.66 -2.15 19.88
N GLU A 113 -8.37 -1.83 19.85
CA GLU A 113 -7.80 -0.54 20.22
C GLU A 113 -8.33 0.59 19.31
N HIS A 114 -8.44 0.33 18.01
CA HIS A 114 -9.03 1.28 17.05
C HIS A 114 -10.49 1.53 17.39
N SER A 115 -11.27 0.46 17.57
CA SER A 115 -12.69 0.58 17.92
C SER A 115 -12.90 1.28 19.28
N PHE A 116 -12.03 1.02 20.25
CA PHE A 116 -12.14 1.55 21.60
C PHE A 116 -12.08 3.08 21.63
N VAL A 117 -11.39 3.73 20.69
CA VAL A 117 -11.36 5.20 20.53
C VAL A 117 -12.77 5.78 20.45
N PHE A 118 -13.68 5.13 19.72
CA PHE A 118 -15.04 5.63 19.50
C PHE A 118 -15.96 5.45 20.72
N SER A 119 -15.63 4.53 21.62
CA SER A 119 -16.31 4.42 22.93
C SER A 119 -15.99 5.60 23.87
N THR A 120 -14.93 6.34 23.57
CA THR A 120 -14.49 7.47 24.40
C THR A 120 -15.27 8.76 24.15
N TRP A 121 -16.29 8.76 23.28
CA TRP A 121 -16.96 10.01 22.87
C TRP A 121 -18.26 10.32 23.64
N GLY A 122 -18.71 9.44 24.54
CA GLY A 122 -19.90 9.67 25.38
C GLY A 122 -19.62 9.50 26.88
N GLN A 123 -20.65 9.67 27.71
CA GLN A 123 -20.52 9.51 29.17
C GLN A 123 -20.22 8.05 29.55
N THR A 124 -20.94 7.12 28.93
CA THR A 124 -20.68 5.68 29.02
C THR A 124 -19.78 5.26 27.86
N ALA A 125 -19.09 4.13 28.05
CA ALA A 125 -18.25 3.51 27.03
C ALA A 125 -18.71 2.07 26.87
N TRP A 126 -19.13 1.70 25.67
CA TRP A 126 -19.61 0.36 25.34
C TRP A 126 -18.74 -0.25 24.26
N MET A 127 -18.52 -1.55 24.36
CA MET A 127 -17.89 -2.36 23.34
C MET A 127 -18.81 -3.53 22.97
N VAL A 128 -19.23 -3.53 21.71
CA VAL A 128 -19.96 -4.64 21.11
C VAL A 128 -18.99 -5.43 20.25
N THR A 129 -18.89 -6.72 20.50
CA THR A 129 -18.04 -7.64 19.72
C THR A 129 -18.93 -8.50 18.86
N TYR A 130 -18.66 -8.47 17.56
CA TYR A 130 -19.34 -9.26 16.55
C TYR A 130 -18.45 -10.40 16.08
N VAL A 131 -19.08 -11.48 15.64
CA VAL A 131 -18.45 -12.51 14.82
C VAL A 131 -19.18 -12.61 13.49
N VAL A 132 -18.43 -12.76 12.42
CA VAL A 132 -18.97 -13.05 11.09
C VAL A 132 -19.46 -14.50 11.07
N ASP A 133 -20.77 -14.72 10.94
CA ASP A 133 -21.35 -16.05 10.82
C ASP A 133 -21.25 -16.57 9.37
N THR A 134 -21.57 -15.72 8.40
CA THR A 134 -21.52 -16.04 6.96
C THR A 134 -20.56 -15.07 6.26
N PRO A 135 -19.69 -15.52 5.33
CA PRO A 135 -18.67 -14.65 4.76
C PRO A 135 -19.26 -13.37 4.15
N LEU A 136 -18.64 -12.23 4.43
CA LEU A 136 -19.08 -10.93 3.94
C LEU A 136 -18.39 -10.63 2.61
N LYS A 137 -19.13 -10.56 1.51
CA LYS A 137 -18.67 -9.93 0.26
C LYS A 137 -18.53 -8.41 0.50
N ILE A 138 -17.33 -7.86 0.30
CA ILE A 138 -17.01 -6.45 0.56
C ILE A 138 -16.33 -5.78 -0.64
N GLY A 139 -16.37 -4.45 -0.68
CA GLY A 139 -15.47 -3.63 -1.50
C GLY A 139 -14.34 -3.06 -0.66
N TYR A 140 -13.11 -3.03 -1.18
CA TYR A 140 -11.94 -2.45 -0.53
C TYR A 140 -11.41 -1.25 -1.30
N TYR A 141 -11.06 -0.18 -0.58
CA TYR A 141 -10.43 1.03 -1.10
C TYR A 141 -8.98 1.11 -0.61
N ASP A 142 -8.02 1.20 -1.55
CA ASP A 142 -6.61 1.44 -1.20
C ASP A 142 -6.38 2.88 -0.70
N GLY A 143 -5.15 3.17 -0.27
CA GLY A 143 -4.79 4.43 0.38
C GLY A 143 -5.32 4.52 1.81
N ASN A 144 -5.11 5.69 2.43
CA ASN A 144 -5.71 6.02 3.72
C ASN A 144 -7.12 6.56 3.48
N SER A 145 -8.00 5.68 3.01
CA SER A 145 -9.30 6.00 2.41
C SER A 145 -10.38 6.46 3.41
N ALA A 146 -10.01 6.63 4.68
CA ALA A 146 -10.79 7.33 5.69
C ALA A 146 -10.08 8.56 6.28
N ALA A 147 -8.89 8.94 5.77
CA ALA A 147 -8.21 10.17 6.18
C ALA A 147 -9.04 11.40 5.84
N LYS A 148 -9.32 12.24 6.84
CA LYS A 148 -10.13 13.47 6.69
C LYS A 148 -9.31 14.60 6.09
N LEU A 149 -8.87 14.41 4.86
CA LEU A 149 -8.09 15.35 4.09
C LEU A 149 -8.88 15.83 2.87
N PRO A 150 -8.86 17.13 2.54
CA PRO A 150 -9.59 17.67 1.38
C PRO A 150 -8.94 17.30 0.03
N ASN A 151 -7.80 16.62 0.04
CA ASN A 151 -6.91 16.46 -1.11
C ASN A 151 -6.81 15.04 -1.67
N GLY A 152 -7.84 14.20 -1.49
CA GLY A 152 -8.08 13.06 -2.37
C GLY A 152 -8.07 11.68 -1.76
N SER A 153 -7.89 11.56 -0.43
CA SER A 153 -7.95 10.29 0.30
C SER A 153 -9.23 9.51 0.03
N MET A 154 -10.34 10.20 -0.20
CA MET A 154 -11.67 9.63 -0.38
C MET A 154 -12.19 9.71 -1.83
N ASP A 155 -11.33 10.04 -2.80
CA ASP A 155 -11.77 10.25 -4.19
C ASP A 155 -12.47 9.01 -4.77
N VAL A 156 -11.93 7.81 -4.58
CA VAL A 156 -12.48 6.59 -5.19
C VAL A 156 -13.91 6.33 -4.72
N GLN A 157 -14.18 6.42 -3.43
CA GLN A 157 -15.52 6.22 -2.86
C GLN A 157 -16.50 7.33 -3.33
N ASP A 158 -16.07 8.59 -3.32
CA ASP A 158 -16.90 9.72 -3.77
C ASP A 158 -17.23 9.64 -5.28
N LEU A 159 -16.28 9.24 -6.12
CA LEU A 159 -16.50 9.04 -7.57
C LEU A 159 -17.49 7.89 -7.83
N LEU A 160 -17.44 6.81 -7.05
CA LEU A 160 -18.34 5.67 -7.20
C LEU A 160 -19.78 5.97 -6.80
N ILE A 161 -20.01 6.80 -5.77
CA ILE A 161 -21.38 7.08 -5.31
C ILE A 161 -21.93 8.40 -5.88
N TRP A 162 -21.14 9.47 -5.89
CA TRP A 162 -21.59 10.81 -6.29
C TRP A 162 -21.12 11.22 -7.69
N GLY A 163 -20.16 10.51 -8.27
CA GLY A 163 -19.62 10.84 -9.59
C GLY A 163 -18.72 12.09 -9.61
N VAL A 164 -18.42 12.64 -8.43
CA VAL A 164 -17.56 13.82 -8.25
C VAL A 164 -16.89 13.74 -6.88
N ALA A 165 -15.63 14.15 -6.81
CA ALA A 165 -14.87 14.21 -5.56
C ALA A 165 -14.48 15.67 -5.25
N GLU A 166 -15.12 16.25 -4.24
CA GLU A 166 -14.95 17.66 -3.84
C GLU A 166 -14.33 17.78 -2.45
N ALA A 167 -13.58 18.84 -2.19
CA ALA A 167 -12.99 19.08 -0.87
C ALA A 167 -14.05 19.16 0.25
N ASN A 168 -15.23 19.70 -0.06
CA ASN A 168 -16.35 19.81 0.88
C ASN A 168 -16.95 18.46 1.30
N ASN A 169 -16.63 17.38 0.59
CA ASN A 169 -17.08 16.04 0.96
C ASN A 169 -16.31 15.42 2.14
N THR A 170 -15.22 16.04 2.59
CA THR A 170 -14.29 15.47 3.59
C THR A 170 -14.99 14.94 4.85
N TRP A 171 -16.04 15.61 5.31
CA TRP A 171 -16.72 15.28 6.57
C TRP A 171 -18.07 14.57 6.41
N ARG A 172 -18.45 14.22 5.18
CA ARG A 172 -19.75 13.60 4.84
C ARG A 172 -19.75 12.07 5.04
N GLU A 173 -19.14 11.59 6.12
CA GLU A 173 -18.97 10.15 6.38
C GLU A 173 -20.29 9.39 6.51
N TRP A 174 -21.26 10.01 7.18
CA TRP A 174 -22.56 9.42 7.43
C TRP A 174 -23.41 9.34 6.16
N GLU A 175 -23.44 10.40 5.36
CA GLU A 175 -24.07 10.36 4.03
C GLU A 175 -23.37 9.33 3.14
N ARG A 176 -22.04 9.29 3.19
CA ARG A 176 -21.23 8.38 2.38
C ARG A 176 -21.53 6.92 2.68
N ILE A 177 -21.53 6.50 3.96
CA ILE A 177 -21.80 5.09 4.29
C ILE A 177 -23.22 4.68 3.87
N VAL A 178 -24.21 5.57 4.00
CA VAL A 178 -25.58 5.31 3.56
C VAL A 178 -25.65 5.14 2.04
N ASP A 179 -25.12 6.11 1.29
CA ASP A 179 -25.15 6.10 -0.18
C ASP A 179 -24.32 4.94 -0.75
N MET A 180 -23.22 4.57 -0.11
CA MET A 180 -22.42 3.40 -0.47
C MET A 180 -23.16 2.09 -0.22
N CYS A 181 -23.87 1.97 0.89
CA CYS A 181 -24.69 0.79 1.17
C CYS A 181 -25.88 0.67 0.21
N GLU A 182 -26.53 1.78 -0.13
CA GLU A 182 -27.60 1.80 -1.14
C GLU A 182 -27.08 1.41 -2.53
N TRP A 183 -25.91 1.91 -2.94
CA TRP A 183 -25.26 1.52 -4.18
C TRP A 183 -24.79 0.04 -4.18
N GLY A 184 -24.26 -0.43 -3.04
CA GLY A 184 -23.68 -1.76 -2.90
C GLY A 184 -24.70 -2.90 -2.77
N GLU A 185 -25.88 -2.65 -2.21
CA GLU A 185 -26.94 -3.64 -1.99
C GLU A 185 -27.33 -4.40 -3.27
N PRO A 186 -27.69 -3.75 -4.41
CA PRO A 186 -28.02 -4.47 -5.64
C PRO A 186 -26.84 -5.23 -6.25
N LEU A 187 -25.60 -4.92 -5.83
CA LEU A 187 -24.36 -5.57 -6.28
C LEU A 187 -23.93 -6.72 -5.35
N GLY A 188 -24.73 -6.98 -4.29
CA GLY A 188 -24.52 -8.03 -3.30
C GLY A 188 -23.41 -7.72 -2.28
N LEU A 189 -23.03 -6.45 -2.12
CA LEU A 189 -22.07 -6.04 -1.10
C LEU A 189 -22.71 -5.97 0.28
N HIS A 190 -22.03 -6.50 1.28
CA HIS A 190 -22.44 -6.40 2.68
C HIS A 190 -21.81 -5.20 3.38
N GLY A 191 -20.72 -4.66 2.83
CA GLY A 191 -19.96 -3.57 3.42
C GLY A 191 -18.68 -3.24 2.67
N PHE A 192 -17.88 -2.37 3.27
CA PHE A 192 -16.67 -1.82 2.65
C PHE A 192 -15.51 -1.73 3.64
N VAL A 193 -14.34 -2.19 3.23
CA VAL A 193 -13.10 -2.08 4.01
C VAL A 193 -12.29 -0.88 3.53
N ARG A 194 -11.77 -0.10 4.48
CA ARG A 194 -10.88 1.04 4.22
C ARG A 194 -9.94 1.26 5.40
N MET A 195 -9.00 2.19 5.26
CA MET A 195 -8.03 2.49 6.31
C MET A 195 -8.21 3.90 6.87
N GLU A 196 -8.25 4.01 8.19
CA GLU A 196 -8.18 5.26 8.95
C GLU A 196 -6.85 5.33 9.74
N VAL A 197 -6.88 5.03 11.04
CA VAL A 197 -5.68 4.79 11.88
C VAL A 197 -5.29 3.31 11.92
N SER A 198 -6.26 2.42 11.67
CA SER A 198 -6.11 1.02 11.28
C SER A 198 -7.21 0.71 10.24
N PHE A 199 -7.41 -0.57 9.90
CA PHE A 199 -8.47 -0.99 9.00
C PHE A 199 -9.83 -1.01 9.71
N GLU A 200 -10.85 -0.50 9.02
CA GLU A 200 -12.24 -0.51 9.43
C GLU A 200 -13.14 -1.13 8.35
N LEU A 201 -14.25 -1.70 8.78
CA LEU A 201 -15.33 -2.21 7.95
C LEU A 201 -16.57 -1.34 8.17
N MET A 202 -17.01 -0.65 7.12
CA MET A 202 -18.35 -0.08 7.02
C MET A 202 -19.34 -1.21 6.74
N LEU A 203 -20.10 -1.65 7.73
CA LEU A 203 -21.09 -2.73 7.57
C LEU A 203 -22.47 -2.14 7.32
N CYS A 204 -23.18 -2.62 6.30
CA CYS A 204 -24.46 -2.04 5.88
C CYS A 204 -25.68 -2.52 6.68
N ASP A 205 -25.65 -3.76 7.19
CA ASP A 205 -26.78 -4.36 7.90
C ASP A 205 -26.27 -5.30 9.01
N PHE A 206 -26.39 -4.86 10.26
CA PHE A 206 -25.97 -5.60 11.45
C PHE A 206 -26.90 -6.75 11.82
N SER A 207 -28.07 -6.88 11.17
CA SER A 207 -29.01 -7.98 11.38
C SER A 207 -28.71 -9.22 10.54
N LYS A 208 -27.76 -9.11 9.59
CA LYS A 208 -27.40 -10.16 8.63
C LYS A 208 -25.93 -10.51 8.72
N ASN A 209 -25.61 -11.78 8.49
CA ASN A 209 -24.24 -12.31 8.35
C ASN A 209 -23.30 -12.16 9.56
N VAL A 210 -23.67 -11.40 10.59
CA VAL A 210 -22.92 -11.22 11.83
C VAL A 210 -23.83 -11.50 13.03
N ARG A 211 -23.22 -11.86 14.16
CA ARG A 211 -23.91 -11.94 15.46
C ARG A 211 -23.06 -11.38 16.57
N ILE A 212 -23.71 -10.89 17.62
CA ILE A 212 -23.04 -10.40 18.83
C ILE A 212 -22.54 -11.59 19.64
N ILE A 213 -21.27 -11.54 20.05
CA ILE A 213 -20.63 -12.50 20.98
C ILE A 213 -20.27 -11.89 22.32
N SER A 214 -20.15 -10.56 22.39
CA SER A 214 -19.93 -9.84 23.63
C SER A 214 -20.58 -8.47 23.55
N HIS A 215 -21.14 -8.02 24.66
CA HIS A 215 -21.73 -6.70 24.81
C HIS A 215 -21.44 -6.19 26.22
N SER A 216 -20.48 -5.28 26.33
CA SER A 216 -19.88 -4.91 27.62
C SER A 216 -19.78 -3.41 27.79
N GLU A 217 -20.20 -2.92 28.95
CA GLU A 217 -19.85 -1.58 29.43
C GLU A 217 -18.39 -1.60 29.90
N LEU A 218 -17.59 -0.67 29.39
CA LEU A 218 -16.18 -0.52 29.68
C LEU A 218 -15.93 0.64 30.64
N VAL A 219 -14.78 0.61 31.31
CA VAL A 219 -14.32 1.75 32.11
C VAL A 219 -14.03 2.93 31.16
N PRO A 220 -14.66 4.11 31.37
CA PRO A 220 -14.49 5.23 30.48
C PRO A 220 -13.10 5.86 30.58
N SER A 221 -12.65 6.52 29.51
CA SER A 221 -11.44 7.34 29.53
C SER A 221 -11.76 8.82 29.77
N ASN A 222 -10.84 9.55 30.39
CA ASN A 222 -10.93 11.01 30.50
C ASN A 222 -10.69 11.69 29.14
N LEU A 223 -11.53 12.68 28.82
CA LEU A 223 -11.33 13.58 27.68
C LEU A 223 -10.43 14.74 28.11
N THR A 224 -9.13 14.50 28.20
CA THR A 224 -8.17 15.62 28.17
C THR A 224 -7.81 15.84 26.70
N MET A 225 -8.47 16.81 26.06
CA MET A 225 -7.99 17.34 24.78
C MET A 225 -6.62 17.99 25.01
N PRO A 226 -5.67 17.93 24.05
CA PRO A 226 -4.35 18.53 24.23
C PRO A 226 -4.51 20.01 24.54
N ARG A 227 -3.74 20.53 25.52
CA ARG A 227 -3.40 21.95 25.53
C ARG A 227 -2.58 22.21 24.26
N ARG A 228 -3.24 22.64 23.18
CA ARG A 228 -2.52 23.26 22.07
C ARG A 228 -1.78 24.49 22.63
N PRO A 229 -0.55 24.78 22.19
CA PRO A 229 0.10 26.05 22.50
C PRO A 229 -0.82 27.21 22.11
N PRO A 230 -0.88 28.31 22.90
CA PRO A 230 -1.63 29.50 22.52
C PRO A 230 -1.14 30.06 21.18
N ARG A 231 -2.07 30.47 20.32
CA ARG A 231 -1.80 31.16 19.06
C ARG A 231 -1.11 32.51 19.36
N ASN A 232 -0.08 32.87 18.59
CA ASN A 232 0.36 34.27 18.52
C ASN A 232 -0.60 35.00 17.58
N ASP A 233 -1.46 35.85 18.14
CA ASP A 233 -2.56 36.54 17.44
C ASP A 233 -2.07 37.75 16.61
N SER A 234 -1.17 37.56 15.64
CA SER A 234 -0.71 38.65 14.77
C SER A 234 -0.75 38.39 13.27
N GLU A 235 -1.37 37.31 12.81
CA GLU A 235 -1.63 37.11 11.38
C GLU A 235 -3.14 37.06 11.11
N GLU A 236 -3.53 37.85 10.11
CA GLU A 236 -4.89 38.16 9.67
C GLU A 236 -5.77 36.92 9.48
N SER A 237 -7.05 37.10 9.80
CA SER A 237 -8.07 36.07 9.92
C SER A 237 -8.44 35.42 8.59
N ASP A 238 -7.75 34.33 8.23
CA ASP A 238 -8.39 33.22 7.52
C ASP A 238 -9.20 32.42 8.55
N HIS A 239 -10.52 32.55 8.48
CA HIS A 239 -11.48 31.81 9.30
C HIS A 239 -11.47 30.31 8.94
N PHE A 240 -10.40 29.59 9.31
CA PHE A 240 -10.50 28.17 9.66
C PHE A 240 -10.82 28.09 11.14
N GLY A 241 -12.11 28.31 11.43
CA GLY A 241 -12.68 28.12 12.76
C GLY A 241 -12.49 26.69 13.22
N LEU A 242 -11.42 26.46 13.96
CA LEU A 242 -11.31 25.38 14.93
C LEU A 242 -12.03 25.79 16.23
N GLU A 243 -13.18 26.43 16.09
CA GLU A 243 -14.28 26.17 16.99
C GLU A 243 -14.73 24.76 16.64
N THR A 244 -14.52 23.81 17.55
CA THR A 244 -15.17 22.50 17.53
C THR A 244 -16.68 22.66 17.82
N GLY A 245 -17.31 23.57 17.11
CA GLY A 245 -18.75 23.74 17.04
C GLY A 245 -19.28 22.63 16.15
N TYR A 246 -19.76 21.56 16.79
CA TYR A 246 -20.95 20.88 16.30
C TYR A 246 -22.12 21.87 16.36
N HIS A 247 -22.07 22.94 15.57
CA HIS A 247 -23.25 23.65 15.17
C HIS A 247 -23.85 22.86 14.02
N LEU A 248 -24.60 21.82 14.39
CA LEU A 248 -25.78 21.45 13.62
C LEU A 248 -26.54 22.76 13.37
N PRO A 249 -26.68 23.22 12.12
CA PRO A 249 -27.66 24.25 11.85
C PRO A 249 -28.97 23.67 12.36
N SER A 250 -29.63 24.37 13.27
CA SER A 250 -31.06 24.19 13.49
C SER A 250 -31.68 24.13 12.09
N MET A 251 -32.11 22.93 11.67
CA MET A 251 -32.94 22.80 10.48
C MET A 251 -34.27 23.44 10.84
N GLY A 252 -34.32 24.77 10.72
CA GLY A 252 -35.55 25.47 10.44
C GLY A 252 -36.14 24.84 9.20
N GLU A 253 -37.32 24.24 9.39
CA GLU A 253 -38.34 23.90 8.41
C GLU A 253 -37.92 24.09 6.95
N ARG A 254 -37.17 23.12 6.41
CA ARG A 254 -37.17 22.87 4.97
C ARG A 254 -38.05 21.66 4.75
N GLN A 255 -39.22 21.92 4.19
CA GLN A 255 -40.19 20.94 3.71
C GLN A 255 -39.47 19.79 2.99
N LEU A 256 -39.47 18.62 3.63
CA LEU A 256 -38.95 17.36 3.11
C LEU A 256 -40.03 16.72 2.25
N ASP A 257 -40.06 17.02 0.96
CA ASP A 257 -40.76 16.20 -0.03
C ASP A 257 -39.76 15.19 -0.63
N GLY A 258 -39.73 13.99 -0.06
CA GLY A 258 -38.97 12.84 -0.58
C GLY A 258 -39.02 11.65 0.38
N PRO A 259 -39.44 10.45 -0.05
CA PRO A 259 -39.58 9.31 0.85
C PRO A 259 -38.21 8.66 1.11
N GLY A 260 -37.83 8.47 2.39
CA GLY A 260 -36.90 7.40 2.76
C GLY A 260 -35.60 7.72 3.50
N LYS A 261 -35.33 8.96 3.94
CA LYS A 261 -34.14 9.21 4.79
C LYS A 261 -34.38 8.68 6.21
N ARG A 262 -33.82 7.51 6.54
CA ARG A 262 -33.84 6.96 7.91
C ARG A 262 -33.19 7.99 8.86
N PRO A 263 -33.86 8.45 9.93
CA PRO A 263 -33.27 9.39 10.87
C PRO A 263 -32.10 8.71 11.58
N MET A 264 -30.90 9.27 11.46
CA MET A 264 -29.74 8.80 12.23
C MET A 264 -29.91 9.18 13.71
N PRO A 265 -29.39 8.36 14.64
CA PRO A 265 -29.26 8.78 16.03
C PRO A 265 -28.34 10.01 16.08
N PRO A 266 -28.73 11.11 16.75
CA PRO A 266 -27.83 12.26 16.90
C PRO A 266 -26.59 11.83 17.69
N PRO A 267 -25.39 12.38 17.37
CA PRO A 267 -24.23 12.25 18.24
C PRO A 267 -24.65 12.70 19.64
N GLY A 268 -24.46 11.84 20.64
CA GLY A 268 -24.72 12.18 22.03
C GLY A 268 -23.91 13.43 22.45
N PRO A 269 -24.34 14.16 23.49
CA PRO A 269 -23.61 15.34 23.97
C PRO A 269 -22.16 14.99 24.32
N PHE A 270 -21.23 15.88 23.99
CA PHE A 270 -19.83 15.73 24.37
C PHE A 270 -19.70 15.55 25.89
N PRO A 271 -18.90 14.59 26.36
CA PRO A 271 -18.75 14.33 27.78
C PRO A 271 -18.00 15.48 28.46
N PRO A 272 -18.21 15.70 29.76
CA PRO A 272 -17.38 16.62 30.53
C PRO A 272 -15.90 16.20 30.51
N ASP A 273 -14.99 17.18 30.56
CA ASP A 273 -13.52 16.98 30.51
C ASP A 273 -13.01 15.99 31.57
N LYS A 274 -13.68 15.92 32.72
CA LYS A 274 -13.42 14.96 33.79
C LYS A 274 -14.64 14.09 33.99
N ARG A 275 -14.47 12.78 33.81
CA ARG A 275 -15.49 11.79 34.11
C ARG A 275 -15.35 11.30 35.53
N GLU A 276 -16.48 11.09 36.18
CA GLU A 276 -16.49 10.38 37.46
C GLU A 276 -16.14 8.91 37.21
N PRO A 277 -15.15 8.36 37.91
CA PRO A 277 -14.83 6.94 37.80
C PRO A 277 -16.01 6.08 38.25
N PRO A 278 -16.23 4.89 37.63
CA PRO A 278 -17.26 3.96 38.05
C PRO A 278 -17.12 3.56 39.53
N VAL A 279 -18.24 3.20 40.15
CA VAL A 279 -18.27 2.74 41.55
C VAL A 279 -17.30 1.57 41.73
N GLY A 280 -16.38 1.69 42.68
CA GLY A 280 -15.36 0.68 42.96
C GLY A 280 -14.03 0.86 42.22
N TRP A 281 -13.96 1.75 41.22
CA TRP A 281 -12.70 2.10 40.56
C TRP A 281 -11.75 2.80 41.54
N ARG A 282 -10.49 2.38 41.58
CA ARG A 282 -9.44 2.97 42.42
C ARG A 282 -8.30 3.46 41.53
N GLY A 283 -8.01 4.76 41.58
CA GLY A 283 -6.94 5.39 40.80
C GLY A 283 -7.46 6.33 39.71
N THR A 284 -6.55 6.88 38.91
CA THR A 284 -6.87 7.79 37.81
C THR A 284 -7.41 7.03 36.60
N LEU A 285 -8.47 7.54 35.96
CA LEU A 285 -8.92 7.01 34.68
C LEU A 285 -7.84 7.22 33.61
N ARG A 286 -7.80 6.30 32.65
CA ARG A 286 -6.95 6.41 31.47
C ARG A 286 -7.30 7.67 30.69
N ASN A 287 -6.30 8.37 30.16
CA ASN A 287 -6.53 9.54 29.31
C ASN A 287 -6.85 9.12 27.86
N SER A 288 -7.63 9.94 27.14
CA SER A 288 -8.02 9.68 25.74
C SER A 288 -6.85 9.67 24.77
N GLU A 289 -5.75 10.29 25.15
CA GLU A 289 -4.51 10.35 24.39
C GLU A 289 -3.83 8.98 24.34
N SER A 290 -3.59 8.36 25.48
CA SER A 290 -3.14 6.98 25.65
C SER A 290 -4.03 6.00 24.90
N VAL A 291 -5.34 6.24 24.85
CA VAL A 291 -6.27 5.41 24.06
C VAL A 291 -5.97 5.53 22.56
N ARG A 292 -5.83 6.76 22.04
CA ARG A 292 -5.49 7.00 20.62
C ARG A 292 -4.12 6.42 20.25
N ILE A 293 -3.15 6.47 21.16
CA ILE A 293 -1.80 5.93 20.93
C ILE A 293 -1.85 4.42 20.72
N GLU A 294 -2.62 3.68 21.51
CA GLU A 294 -2.76 2.24 21.27
C GLU A 294 -3.49 1.93 19.96
N ALA A 295 -4.40 2.79 19.49
CA ALA A 295 -4.99 2.63 18.16
C ALA A 295 -3.92 2.77 17.05
N PHE A 296 -3.00 3.74 17.15
CA PHE A 296 -1.87 3.85 16.21
C PHE A 296 -0.93 2.64 16.30
N ARG A 297 -0.69 2.12 17.50
CA ARG A 297 0.11 0.90 17.67
C ARG A 297 -0.57 -0.32 17.07
N ALA A 298 -1.88 -0.45 17.20
CA ALA A 298 -2.64 -1.52 16.55
C ALA A 298 -2.53 -1.44 15.03
N GLY A 299 -2.74 -0.25 14.44
CA GLY A 299 -2.49 -0.01 13.02
C GLY A 299 -1.06 -0.37 12.60
N SER A 300 -0.08 -0.15 13.50
CA SER A 300 1.32 -0.47 13.24
C SER A 300 1.62 -1.96 13.07
N TRP A 301 0.77 -2.86 13.59
CA TRP A 301 0.90 -4.30 13.36
C TRP A 301 0.79 -4.66 11.87
N HIS A 302 0.10 -3.82 11.10
CA HIS A 302 -0.13 -3.99 9.68
C HIS A 302 0.83 -3.15 8.81
N ASN A 303 1.92 -2.60 9.37
CA ASN A 303 2.83 -1.71 8.64
C ASN A 303 3.42 -2.35 7.37
N LEU A 304 3.90 -3.59 7.51
CA LEU A 304 4.54 -4.36 6.43
C LEU A 304 3.76 -5.64 6.08
N PHE A 305 2.87 -6.08 6.98
CA PHE A 305 2.03 -7.25 6.80
C PHE A 305 0.60 -6.81 6.52
N ALA A 306 -0.05 -7.48 5.57
CA ALA A 306 -1.43 -7.18 5.24
C ALA A 306 -2.38 -7.60 6.39
N GLU A 307 -3.49 -6.87 6.55
CA GLU A 307 -4.62 -7.30 7.38
C GLU A 307 -5.19 -8.62 6.85
N SER A 308 -4.70 -9.72 7.43
CA SER A 308 -4.96 -11.09 6.96
C SER A 308 -6.41 -11.55 7.04
N ARG A 309 -7.26 -10.85 7.80
CA ARG A 309 -8.69 -11.18 7.94
C ARG A 309 -9.53 -10.70 6.76
N VAL A 310 -8.94 -10.02 5.78
CA VAL A 310 -9.60 -9.59 4.55
C VAL A 310 -8.92 -10.27 3.36
N HIS A 311 -9.69 -11.02 2.58
CA HIS A 311 -9.18 -11.71 1.39
C HIS A 311 -9.64 -10.99 0.12
N LEU A 312 -8.70 -10.45 -0.65
CA LEU A 312 -9.00 -9.71 -1.87
C LEU A 312 -8.97 -10.60 -3.11
N ASP A 313 -9.91 -10.38 -4.03
CA ASP A 313 -9.93 -11.00 -5.36
C ASP A 313 -9.30 -10.05 -6.38
N LEU A 314 -8.00 -10.24 -6.64
CA LEU A 314 -7.26 -9.41 -7.60
C LEU A 314 -7.60 -9.67 -9.06
N THR A 315 -8.37 -10.72 -9.37
CA THR A 315 -8.94 -10.85 -10.71
C THR A 315 -9.99 -9.77 -10.96
N ARG A 316 -10.53 -9.16 -9.90
CA ARG A 316 -11.52 -8.07 -9.90
C ARG A 316 -10.92 -6.71 -9.51
N TYR A 317 -9.60 -6.56 -9.65
CA TYR A 317 -8.90 -5.32 -9.35
C TYR A 317 -9.21 -4.24 -10.40
N VAL A 318 -9.75 -3.09 -9.98
CA VAL A 318 -10.01 -1.94 -10.84
C VAL A 318 -9.25 -0.74 -10.30
N THR A 319 -8.47 -0.06 -11.14
CA THR A 319 -7.67 1.09 -10.71
C THR A 319 -7.72 2.24 -11.71
N LEU A 320 -7.86 3.46 -11.20
CA LEU A 320 -7.77 4.68 -11.99
C LEU A 320 -6.38 4.86 -12.64
N PHE A 321 -5.36 4.13 -12.21
CA PHE A 321 -4.06 4.09 -12.90
C PHE A 321 -4.07 3.30 -14.21
N ASP A 322 -5.14 2.59 -14.54
CA ASP A 322 -5.29 1.94 -15.83
C ASP A 322 -5.16 2.98 -16.96
N PRO A 323 -4.24 2.79 -17.93
CA PRO A 323 -4.04 3.70 -19.04
C PRO A 323 -5.28 4.01 -19.88
N LYS A 324 -6.35 3.19 -19.79
CA LYS A 324 -7.61 3.51 -20.47
C LYS A 324 -8.26 4.81 -19.97
N TYR A 325 -8.03 5.21 -18.72
CA TYR A 325 -8.54 6.47 -18.15
C TYR A 325 -7.64 7.66 -18.53
N SER A 326 -7.63 7.95 -19.83
CA SER A 326 -6.69 8.88 -20.46
C SER A 326 -6.77 10.33 -19.95
N SER A 327 -7.92 10.77 -19.41
CA SER A 327 -8.06 12.13 -18.87
C SER A 327 -7.17 12.38 -17.66
N LEU A 328 -6.76 11.33 -16.96
CA LEU A 328 -5.87 11.41 -15.81
C LEU A 328 -4.38 11.51 -16.18
N PHE A 329 -4.01 11.44 -17.46
CA PHE A 329 -2.61 11.56 -17.87
C PHE A 329 -2.06 12.96 -17.64
N SER A 330 -2.77 13.98 -18.14
CA SER A 330 -2.33 15.37 -17.99
C SER A 330 -2.35 15.81 -16.53
N THR A 331 -3.30 15.30 -15.74
CA THR A 331 -3.42 15.63 -14.31
C THR A 331 -2.27 15.06 -13.48
N ARG A 332 -1.66 13.95 -13.90
CA ARG A 332 -0.50 13.34 -13.24
C ARG A 332 0.84 13.97 -13.61
N THR A 333 0.90 14.69 -14.72
CA THR A 333 2.14 15.37 -15.16
C THR A 333 2.63 16.33 -14.07
N ASN A 334 3.92 16.24 -13.72
CA ASN A 334 4.55 17.03 -12.65
C ASN A 334 3.95 16.83 -11.24
N GLN A 335 3.17 15.78 -11.02
CA GLN A 335 2.70 15.41 -9.69
C GLN A 335 3.55 14.28 -9.10
N THR A 336 3.62 14.22 -7.77
CA THR A 336 4.17 13.06 -7.05
C THR A 336 3.05 12.08 -6.75
N ARG A 337 3.38 10.80 -6.50
CA ARG A 337 2.38 9.78 -6.13
C ARG A 337 1.54 10.17 -4.91
N MET A 338 2.08 11.00 -4.00
CA MET A 338 1.39 11.50 -2.81
C MET A 338 0.31 12.55 -3.12
N THR A 339 0.40 13.24 -4.26
CA THR A 339 -0.52 14.32 -4.65
C THR A 339 -1.47 13.93 -5.77
N MET A 340 -1.19 12.85 -6.50
CA MET A 340 -2.08 12.32 -7.54
C MET A 340 -3.48 12.07 -6.98
N ARG A 341 -4.50 12.43 -7.77
CA ARG A 341 -5.92 12.35 -7.39
C ARG A 341 -6.74 11.65 -8.44
N GLY A 342 -7.73 10.88 -7.99
CA GLY A 342 -8.78 10.34 -8.84
C GLY A 342 -9.78 11.41 -9.27
N GLY A 343 -10.01 12.43 -8.43
CA GLY A 343 -10.99 13.50 -8.67
C GLY A 343 -10.72 14.38 -9.90
N GLY A 344 -9.54 14.28 -10.52
CA GLY A 344 -9.22 14.95 -11.78
C GLY A 344 -9.75 14.25 -13.05
N ALA A 345 -10.45 13.12 -12.90
CA ALA A 345 -10.97 12.37 -14.04
C ALA A 345 -12.13 13.11 -14.73
N SER A 346 -12.22 12.96 -16.06
CA SER A 346 -13.35 13.47 -16.84
C SER A 346 -14.64 12.70 -16.52
N VAL A 347 -15.81 13.31 -16.79
CA VAL A 347 -17.12 12.66 -16.61
C VAL A 347 -17.20 11.31 -17.36
N ALA A 348 -16.59 11.21 -18.55
CA ALA A 348 -16.56 9.98 -19.33
C ALA A 348 -15.71 8.89 -18.64
N ASP A 349 -14.52 9.24 -18.15
CA ASP A 349 -13.65 8.29 -17.45
C ASP A 349 -14.26 7.86 -16.11
N ILE A 350 -14.96 8.75 -15.41
CA ILE A 350 -15.69 8.43 -14.17
C ILE A 350 -16.84 7.44 -14.46
N ALA A 351 -17.63 7.69 -15.52
CA ALA A 351 -18.69 6.77 -15.93
C ALA A 351 -18.12 5.40 -16.31
N GLN A 352 -17.00 5.36 -17.03
CA GLN A 352 -16.31 4.11 -17.38
C GLN A 352 -15.77 3.39 -16.13
N PHE A 353 -15.15 4.12 -15.19
CA PHE A 353 -14.64 3.55 -13.94
C PHE A 353 -15.76 2.91 -13.11
N ARG A 354 -16.92 3.57 -12.99
CA ARG A 354 -18.10 3.02 -12.32
C ARG A 354 -18.58 1.73 -13.00
N ALA A 355 -18.70 1.74 -14.32
CA ALA A 355 -19.10 0.57 -15.10
C ALA A 355 -18.11 -0.60 -14.93
N ASP A 356 -16.80 -0.33 -14.90
CA ASP A 356 -15.77 -1.34 -14.70
C ASP A 356 -15.83 -1.95 -13.29
N VAL A 357 -16.11 -1.14 -12.26
CA VAL A 357 -16.31 -1.62 -10.88
C VAL A 357 -17.57 -2.45 -10.75
N GLU A 358 -18.69 -2.02 -11.33
CA GLU A 358 -19.95 -2.78 -11.33
C GLU A 358 -19.80 -4.11 -12.09
N TYR A 359 -19.09 -4.11 -13.22
CA TYR A 359 -18.74 -5.32 -13.94
C TYR A 359 -17.86 -6.24 -13.08
N ALA A 360 -16.84 -5.70 -12.43
CA ALA A 360 -15.97 -6.45 -11.53
C ALA A 360 -16.75 -7.06 -10.35
N LEU A 361 -17.82 -6.41 -9.85
CA LEU A 361 -18.67 -6.92 -8.76
C LEU A 361 -19.67 -7.99 -9.20
N THR A 362 -20.17 -7.91 -10.44
CA THR A 362 -21.26 -8.75 -10.96
C THR A 362 -20.78 -9.89 -11.85
N ARG A 363 -19.52 -9.87 -12.28
CA ARG A 363 -18.94 -10.92 -13.12
C ARG A 363 -19.10 -12.30 -12.45
N PRO A 364 -19.59 -13.34 -13.16
CA PRO A 364 -19.77 -14.68 -12.60
C PRO A 364 -18.47 -15.32 -12.10
N ASP A 365 -18.54 -16.13 -11.05
CA ASP A 365 -17.38 -16.85 -10.48
C ASP A 365 -16.95 -18.09 -11.28
N ASN A 366 -17.73 -18.49 -12.29
CA ASN A 366 -17.44 -19.66 -13.13
C ASN A 366 -16.49 -19.37 -14.31
N ILE A 367 -15.96 -18.14 -14.39
CA ILE A 367 -15.02 -17.74 -15.44
C ILE A 367 -13.62 -18.21 -15.05
N SER A 368 -12.93 -18.88 -15.97
CA SER A 368 -11.53 -19.28 -15.80
C SER A 368 -10.63 -18.05 -15.59
N THR A 369 -9.82 -18.08 -14.53
CA THR A 369 -8.83 -17.05 -14.19
C THR A 369 -7.42 -17.59 -14.37
N SER A 370 -6.41 -16.71 -14.31
CA SER A 370 -5.01 -17.15 -14.44
C SER A 370 -4.51 -18.01 -13.26
N GLY A 371 -5.18 -17.94 -12.11
CA GLY A 371 -4.73 -18.56 -10.86
C GLY A 371 -3.50 -17.90 -10.22
N VAL A 372 -3.01 -16.79 -10.76
CA VAL A 372 -1.85 -16.07 -10.22
C VAL A 372 -2.24 -15.32 -8.95
N ASN A 373 -1.52 -15.57 -7.85
CA ASN A 373 -1.61 -14.73 -6.67
C ASN A 373 -0.75 -13.47 -6.86
N TRP A 374 -1.39 -12.38 -7.29
CA TRP A 374 -0.72 -11.13 -7.60
C TRP A 374 -0.12 -10.42 -6.37
N GLN A 375 -0.70 -10.58 -5.16
CA GLN A 375 -0.09 -10.02 -3.93
C GLN A 375 1.20 -10.77 -3.57
N ASP A 376 1.20 -12.10 -3.67
CA ASP A 376 2.39 -12.90 -3.41
C ASP A 376 3.48 -12.62 -4.45
N LEU A 377 3.09 -12.48 -5.73
CA LEU A 377 4.05 -12.14 -6.78
C LEU A 377 4.68 -10.76 -6.56
N ALA A 378 3.90 -9.77 -6.12
CA ALA A 378 4.42 -8.44 -5.78
C ALA A 378 5.46 -8.54 -4.65
N ARG A 379 5.12 -9.30 -3.61
CA ARG A 379 6.01 -9.59 -2.49
C ARG A 379 7.32 -10.27 -2.94
N VAL A 380 7.26 -11.28 -3.81
CA VAL A 380 8.46 -11.96 -4.33
C VAL A 380 9.37 -11.00 -5.08
N ILE A 381 8.81 -10.09 -5.88
CA ILE A 381 9.57 -9.07 -6.61
C ILE A 381 10.23 -8.08 -5.62
N VAL A 382 9.48 -7.60 -4.62
CA VAL A 382 10.01 -6.69 -3.58
C VAL A 382 11.11 -7.37 -2.76
N GLU A 383 10.92 -8.61 -2.30
CA GLU A 383 11.93 -9.38 -1.56
C GLU A 383 13.17 -9.68 -2.40
N ARG A 384 13.01 -9.88 -3.71
CA ARG A 384 14.14 -10.10 -4.63
C ARG A 384 14.99 -8.84 -4.79
N PHE A 385 14.37 -7.67 -4.96
CA PHE A 385 15.08 -6.47 -5.40
C PHE A 385 15.23 -5.38 -4.33
N GLY A 386 14.25 -5.20 -3.44
CA GLY A 386 14.13 -4.03 -2.54
C GLY A 386 15.38 -3.74 -1.72
N ASP A 387 15.77 -4.65 -0.83
CA ASP A 387 16.94 -4.46 0.05
C ASP A 387 18.26 -4.37 -0.74
N ARG A 388 18.35 -5.05 -1.88
CA ARG A 388 19.55 -5.03 -2.74
C ARG A 388 19.70 -3.69 -3.46
N LEU A 389 18.60 -3.08 -3.89
CA LEU A 389 18.60 -1.74 -4.47
C LEU A 389 18.86 -0.66 -3.40
N ASP A 390 18.29 -0.79 -2.19
CA ASP A 390 18.61 0.11 -1.05
C ASP A 390 20.11 0.06 -0.71
N TYR A 391 20.68 -1.15 -0.69
CA TYR A 391 22.11 -1.33 -0.41
C TYR A 391 23.02 -0.82 -1.54
N LEU A 392 22.60 -0.97 -2.80
CA LEU A 392 23.28 -0.39 -3.96
C LEU A 392 23.29 1.14 -3.87
N ASN A 393 22.15 1.75 -3.54
CA ASN A 393 22.06 3.19 -3.34
C ASN A 393 22.95 3.67 -2.18
N TYR A 394 22.91 2.99 -1.03
CA TYR A 394 23.80 3.28 0.09
C TYR A 394 25.28 3.27 -0.34
N THR A 395 25.69 2.24 -1.09
CA THR A 395 27.07 2.08 -1.56
C THR A 395 27.47 3.20 -2.53
N LEU A 396 26.58 3.59 -3.45
CA LEU A 396 26.80 4.68 -4.39
C LEU A 396 26.86 6.06 -3.69
N ASN A 397 26.18 6.25 -2.56
CA ASN A 397 26.28 7.49 -1.78
C ASN A 397 27.58 7.59 -0.97
N LEU A 398 28.39 6.52 -0.89
CA LEU A 398 29.73 6.60 -0.29
C LEU A 398 30.72 7.42 -1.13
N ILE A 399 30.38 7.79 -2.38
CA ILE A 399 31.21 8.66 -3.22
C ILE A 399 31.48 10.00 -2.54
N ASP A 400 30.54 10.49 -1.71
CA ASP A 400 30.67 11.77 -1.00
C ASP A 400 31.49 11.65 0.31
N THR A 401 32.05 10.46 0.59
CA THR A 401 32.89 10.19 1.77
C THR A 401 34.38 10.14 1.42
N THR A 402 35.24 9.90 2.42
CA THR A 402 36.70 9.75 2.21
C THR A 402 37.13 8.37 1.67
N MET A 403 36.18 7.50 1.32
CA MET A 403 36.46 6.15 0.82
C MET A 403 37.00 6.18 -0.62
N ASP A 404 38.00 5.34 -0.92
CA ASP A 404 38.54 5.21 -2.28
C ASP A 404 37.47 4.72 -3.26
N GLU A 405 37.30 5.47 -4.34
CA GLU A 405 36.31 5.25 -5.39
C GLU A 405 36.48 3.90 -6.09
N ARG A 406 37.70 3.35 -6.15
CA ARG A 406 37.94 1.99 -6.67
C ARG A 406 37.33 0.93 -5.76
N ILE A 407 37.36 1.14 -4.44
CA ILE A 407 36.72 0.24 -3.47
C ILE A 407 35.19 0.32 -3.62
N ILE A 408 34.65 1.53 -3.78
CA ILE A 408 33.22 1.74 -4.01
C ILE A 408 32.79 1.02 -5.30
N ALA A 409 33.52 1.20 -6.40
CA ALA A 409 33.21 0.58 -7.68
C ALA A 409 33.27 -0.96 -7.64
N ALA A 410 34.26 -1.55 -6.96
CA ALA A 410 34.34 -2.99 -6.75
C ALA A 410 33.14 -3.53 -5.96
N ARG A 411 32.67 -2.79 -4.95
CA ARG A 411 31.45 -3.13 -4.18
C ARG A 411 30.20 -3.06 -5.04
N VAL A 412 30.03 -1.98 -5.83
CA VAL A 412 28.91 -1.83 -6.76
C VAL A 412 28.89 -2.98 -7.77
N ARG A 413 30.04 -3.31 -8.38
CA ARG A 413 30.20 -4.46 -9.27
C ARG A 413 29.73 -5.76 -8.61
N THR A 414 30.18 -6.02 -7.39
CA THR A 414 29.80 -7.22 -6.64
C THR A 414 28.29 -7.31 -6.41
N GLN A 415 27.66 -6.20 -6.05
CA GLN A 415 26.21 -6.15 -5.78
C GLN A 415 25.36 -6.35 -7.04
N VAL A 416 25.74 -5.70 -8.15
CA VAL A 416 25.09 -5.86 -9.44
C VAL A 416 25.28 -7.28 -9.97
N LEU A 417 26.47 -7.86 -9.80
CA LEU A 417 26.71 -9.26 -10.11
C LEU A 417 25.82 -10.19 -9.28
N ALA A 418 25.62 -9.92 -7.99
CA ALA A 418 24.70 -10.70 -7.16
C ALA A 418 23.23 -10.59 -7.61
N LEU A 419 22.81 -9.42 -8.11
CA LEU A 419 21.48 -9.20 -8.68
C LEU A 419 21.28 -9.97 -9.99
N LEU A 420 22.28 -9.96 -10.88
CA LEU A 420 22.19 -10.51 -12.24
C LEU A 420 22.71 -11.93 -12.42
N ALA A 421 23.51 -12.47 -11.50
CA ALA A 421 24.16 -13.78 -11.67
C ALA A 421 23.22 -14.89 -12.17
N PRO A 422 21.97 -15.01 -11.70
CA PRO A 422 21.03 -16.03 -12.22
C PRO A 422 20.59 -15.82 -13.68
N TYR A 423 20.84 -14.64 -14.25
CA TYR A 423 20.39 -14.20 -15.58
C TYR A 423 21.55 -13.94 -16.55
N LEU A 424 22.81 -14.04 -16.09
CA LEU A 424 23.99 -13.86 -16.94
C LEU A 424 24.13 -15.05 -17.91
N LEU A 425 24.12 -14.73 -19.21
CA LEU A 425 24.25 -15.72 -20.28
C LEU A 425 25.68 -15.69 -20.83
N THR A 426 26.37 -16.83 -20.82
CA THR A 426 27.72 -16.95 -21.38
C THR A 426 27.75 -16.65 -22.88
N SER A 427 26.67 -17.00 -23.59
CA SER A 427 26.48 -16.68 -25.01
C SER A 427 26.33 -15.20 -25.31
N ALA A 428 25.99 -14.39 -24.30
CA ALA A 428 25.80 -12.95 -24.44
C ALA A 428 27.07 -12.15 -24.08
N LEU A 429 28.13 -12.78 -23.55
CA LEU A 429 29.34 -12.05 -23.14
C LEU A 429 30.07 -11.43 -24.34
N PRO A 430 30.60 -10.21 -24.22
CA PRO A 430 31.32 -9.56 -25.30
C PRO A 430 32.73 -10.16 -25.43
N PHE A 431 32.93 -11.06 -26.40
CA PHE A 431 34.23 -11.70 -26.63
C PHE A 431 35.24 -10.82 -27.40
N ASN A 432 34.81 -9.75 -28.07
CA ASN A 432 35.61 -8.99 -29.03
C ASN A 432 35.50 -7.45 -28.91
N THR A 433 34.92 -6.89 -27.86
CA THR A 433 34.75 -5.42 -27.73
C THR A 433 35.73 -4.83 -26.73
N SER A 434 36.57 -3.91 -27.18
CA SER A 434 37.46 -3.14 -26.29
C SER A 434 36.73 -2.14 -25.38
N TYR A 435 35.45 -1.87 -25.65
CA TYR A 435 34.60 -0.91 -24.93
C TYR A 435 33.19 -1.49 -24.73
N PRO A 436 32.99 -2.39 -23.75
CA PRO A 436 31.73 -3.12 -23.55
C PRO A 436 30.55 -2.22 -23.12
N ASP A 437 30.82 -0.96 -22.79
CA ASP A 437 29.90 0.06 -22.33
C ASP A 437 29.47 1.04 -23.43
N ILE A 438 30.09 0.99 -24.62
CA ILE A 438 29.72 1.79 -25.80
C ILE A 438 28.70 1.04 -26.66
N ASP A 439 29.02 -0.20 -27.04
CA ASP A 439 28.06 -1.10 -27.67
C ASP A 439 27.50 -2.06 -26.62
N ILE A 440 26.31 -1.74 -26.12
CA ILE A 440 25.62 -2.50 -25.09
C ILE A 440 24.62 -3.51 -25.65
N SER A 441 24.59 -3.74 -26.98
CA SER A 441 23.65 -4.67 -27.62
C SER A 441 23.76 -6.10 -27.09
N TRP A 442 24.98 -6.51 -26.71
CA TRP A 442 25.28 -7.81 -26.11
C TRP A 442 24.54 -8.06 -24.79
N ALA A 443 24.17 -7.01 -24.06
CA ALA A 443 23.51 -7.14 -22.76
C ALA A 443 21.99 -7.34 -22.86
N LYS A 444 21.39 -7.16 -24.06
CA LYS A 444 19.94 -7.30 -24.28
C LYS A 444 19.39 -8.66 -23.83
N PRO A 445 20.01 -9.82 -24.16
CA PRO A 445 19.50 -11.12 -23.70
C PRO A 445 19.53 -11.30 -22.17
N ILE A 446 20.48 -10.65 -21.48
CA ILE A 446 20.57 -10.67 -20.02
C ILE A 446 19.42 -9.85 -19.41
N HIS A 447 19.16 -8.67 -19.97
CA HIS A 447 18.02 -7.82 -19.59
C HIS A 447 16.70 -8.55 -19.75
N GLU A 448 16.44 -9.15 -20.91
CA GLU A 448 15.21 -9.89 -21.22
C GLU A 448 15.04 -11.09 -20.28
N LYS A 449 16.11 -11.84 -20.02
CA LYS A 449 16.06 -12.94 -19.07
C LYS A 449 15.74 -12.47 -17.65
N CYS A 450 16.37 -11.39 -17.20
CA CYS A 450 16.14 -10.80 -15.88
C CYS A 450 14.68 -10.35 -15.71
N SER A 451 14.14 -9.62 -16.70
CA SER A 451 12.81 -9.01 -16.59
C SER A 451 11.68 -10.03 -16.61
N GLN A 452 11.84 -11.13 -17.37
CA GLN A 452 10.77 -12.10 -17.56
C GLN A 452 10.76 -13.23 -16.53
N THR A 453 11.89 -13.51 -15.85
CA THR A 453 12.02 -14.74 -15.04
C THR A 453 11.02 -14.82 -13.88
N LEU A 454 10.62 -13.69 -13.28
CA LEU A 454 9.64 -13.68 -12.19
C LEU A 454 8.19 -13.59 -12.67
N ILE A 455 7.95 -13.29 -13.95
CA ILE A 455 6.62 -13.11 -14.49
C ILE A 455 6.10 -14.47 -15.01
N PRO A 456 4.90 -14.91 -14.62
CA PRO A 456 4.34 -16.16 -15.13
C PRO A 456 4.23 -16.16 -16.66
N ASP A 457 4.83 -17.17 -17.29
CA ASP A 457 4.80 -17.36 -18.74
C ASP A 457 3.53 -18.11 -19.16
N TYR A 458 2.44 -17.36 -19.28
CA TYR A 458 1.17 -17.85 -19.79
C TYR A 458 0.75 -17.06 -21.04
N PRO A 459 0.00 -17.68 -21.97
CA PRO A 459 -0.55 -16.96 -23.10
C PRO A 459 -1.58 -15.94 -22.62
N ASP A 460 -1.71 -14.82 -23.34
CA ASP A 460 -2.60 -13.70 -23.01
C ASP A 460 -4.05 -14.13 -22.78
N SER A 461 -4.51 -15.18 -23.48
CA SER A 461 -5.85 -15.76 -23.31
C SER A 461 -6.12 -16.38 -21.93
N SER A 462 -5.09 -16.57 -21.11
CA SER A 462 -5.20 -17.08 -19.73
C SER A 462 -5.54 -16.00 -18.71
N PHE A 463 -5.44 -14.72 -19.09
CA PHE A 463 -5.63 -13.58 -18.20
C PHE A 463 -6.94 -12.86 -18.51
N LEU A 464 -7.70 -12.53 -17.47
CA LEU A 464 -8.81 -11.60 -17.61
C LEU A 464 -8.32 -10.18 -17.92
N PRO A 465 -9.17 -9.28 -18.46
CA PRO A 465 -8.77 -7.90 -18.74
C PRO A 465 -8.13 -7.18 -17.56
N ASN A 466 -8.68 -7.33 -16.35
CA ASN A 466 -8.10 -6.79 -15.12
C ASN A 466 -6.73 -7.41 -14.80
N GLU A 467 -6.54 -8.71 -15.05
CA GLU A 467 -5.27 -9.38 -14.81
C GLU A 467 -4.21 -9.01 -15.84
N LEU A 468 -4.58 -8.70 -17.09
CA LEU A 468 -3.65 -8.18 -18.08
C LEU A 468 -3.04 -6.84 -17.64
N VAL A 469 -3.84 -5.97 -17.01
CA VAL A 469 -3.35 -4.72 -16.41
C VAL A 469 -2.31 -5.00 -15.33
N LEU A 470 -2.56 -5.99 -14.46
CA LEU A 470 -1.61 -6.42 -13.43
C LEU A 470 -0.34 -7.00 -14.05
N ARG A 471 -0.45 -7.97 -14.97
CA ARG A 471 0.68 -8.59 -15.66
C ARG A 471 1.59 -7.57 -16.32
N ASN A 472 1.01 -6.65 -17.09
CA ASN A 472 1.75 -5.62 -17.82
C ASN A 472 2.45 -4.66 -16.85
N SER A 473 1.83 -4.34 -15.73
CA SER A 473 2.43 -3.48 -14.70
C SER A 473 3.62 -4.15 -14.02
N PHE A 474 3.49 -5.44 -13.69
CA PHE A 474 4.55 -6.22 -13.05
C PHE A 474 5.73 -6.45 -14.00
N LEU A 475 5.43 -6.75 -15.28
CA LEU A 475 6.45 -6.84 -16.32
C LEU A 475 7.14 -5.48 -16.54
N GLY A 476 6.40 -4.37 -16.51
CA GLY A 476 6.96 -3.03 -16.63
C GLY A 476 7.96 -2.70 -15.51
N VAL A 477 7.61 -3.02 -14.26
CA VAL A 477 8.48 -2.81 -13.09
C VAL A 477 9.74 -3.67 -13.16
N THR A 478 9.60 -4.97 -13.42
CA THR A 478 10.75 -5.88 -13.54
C THR A 478 11.63 -5.51 -14.74
N THR A 479 11.06 -5.09 -15.85
CA THR A 479 11.78 -4.55 -17.02
C THR A 479 12.62 -3.36 -16.65
N GLU A 480 12.09 -2.43 -15.86
CA GLU A 480 12.81 -1.21 -15.47
C GLU A 480 13.92 -1.47 -14.46
N ILE A 481 13.66 -2.29 -13.44
CA ILE A 481 14.69 -2.75 -12.49
C ILE A 481 15.83 -3.42 -13.24
N CYS A 482 15.51 -4.40 -14.09
CA CYS A 482 16.50 -5.14 -14.85
C CYS A 482 17.22 -4.26 -15.87
N ARG A 483 16.58 -3.22 -16.43
CA ARG A 483 17.22 -2.26 -17.33
C ARG A 483 18.35 -1.55 -16.61
N VAL A 484 18.05 -0.94 -15.46
CA VAL A 484 19.04 -0.16 -14.68
C VAL A 484 20.17 -1.04 -14.20
N VAL A 485 19.87 -2.20 -13.61
CA VAL A 485 20.90 -3.12 -13.11
C VAL A 485 21.79 -3.62 -14.26
N THR A 486 21.21 -3.92 -15.42
CA THR A 486 21.97 -4.34 -16.62
C THR A 486 22.81 -3.20 -17.20
N LEU A 487 22.31 -1.96 -17.20
CA LEU A 487 23.08 -0.78 -17.62
C LEU A 487 24.27 -0.49 -16.70
N ILE A 488 24.12 -0.71 -15.40
CA ILE A 488 25.25 -0.62 -14.47
C ILE A 488 26.25 -1.75 -14.78
N TRP A 489 25.75 -2.98 -15.02
CA TRP A 489 26.59 -4.13 -15.34
C TRP A 489 27.47 -3.92 -16.57
N THR A 490 26.96 -3.31 -17.65
CA THR A 490 27.76 -3.11 -18.87
C THR A 490 29.00 -2.26 -18.62
N GLY A 491 28.91 -1.24 -17.77
CA GLY A 491 30.06 -0.44 -17.34
C GLY A 491 30.85 -1.04 -16.19
N ALA A 492 30.25 -1.94 -15.41
CA ALA A 492 30.91 -2.57 -14.27
C ALA A 492 31.75 -3.78 -14.69
N LEU A 493 31.58 -4.29 -15.92
CA LEU A 493 32.16 -5.54 -16.42
C LEU A 493 33.69 -5.61 -16.23
N ASP A 494 34.38 -4.50 -16.50
CA ASP A 494 35.84 -4.36 -16.52
C ASP A 494 36.32 -3.19 -15.63
N ILE A 495 35.46 -2.65 -14.76
CA ILE A 495 35.71 -1.44 -13.96
C ILE A 495 36.99 -1.51 -13.11
N GLU A 496 37.40 -2.71 -12.70
CA GLU A 496 38.60 -2.95 -11.88
C GLU A 496 39.90 -2.67 -12.65
N ALA A 497 39.87 -2.75 -13.98
CA ALA A 497 41.01 -2.45 -14.85
C ALA A 497 41.06 -0.98 -15.31
N GLN A 498 40.03 -0.18 -14.99
CA GLN A 498 39.87 1.18 -15.49
C GLN A 498 40.64 2.21 -14.67
N ASP A 499 40.97 3.33 -15.33
CA ASP A 499 41.61 4.48 -14.68
C ASP A 499 40.69 5.15 -13.66
N LYS A 500 41.28 5.77 -12.63
CA LYS A 500 40.51 6.37 -11.53
C LYS A 500 39.51 7.43 -12.01
N SER A 501 39.87 8.22 -13.03
CA SER A 501 38.98 9.23 -13.63
C SER A 501 37.73 8.61 -14.27
N VAL A 502 37.88 7.47 -14.96
CA VAL A 502 36.77 6.72 -15.56
C VAL A 502 35.88 6.14 -14.47
N VAL A 503 36.48 5.57 -13.42
CA VAL A 503 35.75 5.03 -12.26
C VAL A 503 34.83 6.08 -11.64
N ILE A 504 35.34 7.29 -11.39
CA ILE A 504 34.55 8.40 -10.82
C ILE A 504 33.36 8.76 -11.72
N GLN A 505 33.59 8.88 -13.04
CA GLN A 505 32.51 9.19 -13.99
C GLN A 505 31.42 8.11 -14.00
N LYS A 506 31.80 6.83 -13.95
CA LYS A 506 30.86 5.70 -13.90
C LYS A 506 30.04 5.71 -12.62
N LEU A 507 30.69 5.93 -11.47
CA LEU A 507 30.04 5.98 -10.17
C LEU A 507 28.96 7.07 -10.10
N HIS A 508 29.23 8.29 -10.58
CA HIS A 508 28.21 9.35 -10.64
C HIS A 508 27.03 8.96 -11.54
N LYS A 509 27.30 8.35 -12.70
CA LYS A 509 26.26 7.89 -13.63
C LYS A 509 25.40 6.79 -13.02
N TRP A 510 26.00 5.82 -12.33
CA TRP A 510 25.28 4.74 -11.65
C TRP A 510 24.45 5.24 -10.45
N ARG A 511 24.95 6.25 -9.72
CA ARG A 511 24.19 6.94 -8.67
C ARG A 511 22.92 7.57 -9.24
N MET A 512 23.04 8.29 -10.37
CA MET A 512 21.86 8.86 -11.04
C MET A 512 20.86 7.77 -11.44
N TYR A 513 21.31 6.71 -12.14
CA TYR A 513 20.42 5.63 -12.55
C TYR A 513 19.72 4.92 -11.38
N THR A 514 20.42 4.75 -10.26
CA THR A 514 19.86 4.10 -9.08
C THR A 514 18.86 5.01 -8.36
N ASN A 515 19.14 6.31 -8.25
CA ASN A 515 18.22 7.28 -7.67
C ASN A 515 16.95 7.40 -8.52
N ASP A 516 17.09 7.59 -9.84
CA ASP A 516 15.96 7.68 -10.76
C ASP A 516 15.07 6.42 -10.69
N LEU A 517 15.67 5.22 -10.57
CA LEU A 517 14.93 3.97 -10.38
C LEU A 517 14.16 3.96 -9.07
N LEU A 518 14.81 4.29 -7.95
CA LEU A 518 14.18 4.25 -6.64
C LEU A 518 13.04 5.27 -6.52
N ASP A 519 13.24 6.47 -7.08
CA ASP A 519 12.22 7.51 -7.17
C ASP A 519 11.05 7.07 -8.05
N TRP A 520 11.32 6.42 -9.18
CA TRP A 520 10.28 5.88 -10.06
C TRP A 520 9.50 4.73 -9.40
N LEU A 521 10.18 3.80 -8.72
CA LEU A 521 9.53 2.68 -8.03
C LEU A 521 8.62 3.16 -6.90
N GLY A 522 9.08 4.15 -6.11
CA GLY A 522 8.31 4.68 -4.99
C GLY A 522 7.86 3.59 -4.01
N TRP A 523 8.74 2.63 -3.68
CA TRP A 523 8.37 1.52 -2.79
C TRP A 523 8.43 1.95 -1.33
N ALA A 524 7.31 1.86 -0.63
CA ALA A 524 7.25 2.18 0.78
C ALA A 524 7.95 1.12 1.67
N HIS A 525 8.35 -0.04 1.16
CA HIS A 525 9.25 -0.99 1.85
C HIS A 525 10.60 -0.35 2.25
N LEU A 526 11.04 0.69 1.52
CA LEU A 526 12.25 1.44 1.86
C LEU A 526 12.08 2.34 3.09
N ILE A 527 10.85 2.51 3.55
CA ILE A 527 10.45 3.49 4.54
C ILE A 527 10.50 2.84 5.91
N ARG A 528 11.48 3.28 6.71
CA ARG A 528 11.78 2.78 8.04
C ARG A 528 12.59 3.82 8.80
N CYS A 529 12.52 3.78 10.12
CA CYS A 529 13.35 4.61 10.97
C CYS A 529 14.81 4.14 10.85
N LYS A 530 15.70 5.05 10.46
CA LYS A 530 17.15 4.82 10.35
C LYS A 530 17.86 5.87 11.23
N PRO A 531 18.54 5.49 12.34
CA PRO A 531 18.63 4.13 12.89
C PRO A 531 17.28 3.63 13.44
N ALA A 532 17.22 2.33 13.74
CA ALA A 532 16.06 1.74 14.39
C ALA A 532 15.76 2.42 15.74
N CYS A 533 14.48 2.47 16.09
CA CYS A 533 14.04 3.07 17.35
C CYS A 533 14.49 2.26 18.56
N LYS A 534 14.63 2.95 19.71
CA LYS A 534 14.85 2.33 21.01
C LYS A 534 13.62 1.55 21.47
N ASP A 535 13.79 0.70 22.48
CA ASP A 535 12.73 -0.17 23.01
C ASP A 535 11.51 0.60 23.56
N ASP A 536 11.75 1.80 24.09
CA ASP A 536 10.74 2.75 24.60
C ASP A 536 10.08 3.58 23.49
N ALA A 537 10.40 3.32 22.23
CA ALA A 537 9.82 4.01 21.08
C ALA A 537 9.33 3.01 20.02
N PHE A 538 8.52 3.49 19.09
CA PHE A 538 8.15 2.75 17.88
C PHE A 538 8.34 3.64 16.66
N CYS A 539 8.54 3.01 15.50
CA CYS A 539 8.70 3.74 14.26
C CYS A 539 7.33 4.19 13.75
N TYR A 540 7.17 5.51 13.63
CA TYR A 540 5.92 6.16 13.26
C TYR A 540 6.11 6.93 11.96
N VAL A 541 5.11 6.84 11.07
CA VAL A 541 5.01 7.67 9.88
C VAL A 541 3.97 8.76 10.15
N PRO A 542 4.26 10.04 9.87
CA PRO A 542 3.29 11.13 9.89
C PRO A 542 1.91 10.73 9.35
N THR A 543 0.86 10.93 10.13
CA THR A 543 -0.52 10.55 9.80
C THR A 543 -1.48 11.70 10.12
N TRP A 544 -2.57 11.77 9.36
CA TRP A 544 -3.51 12.92 9.31
C TRP A 544 -4.17 13.27 10.66
N SER A 545 -4.38 12.27 11.52
CA SER A 545 -5.05 12.44 12.80
C SER A 545 -4.13 12.95 13.91
N VAL A 546 -2.83 13.07 13.63
CA VAL A 546 -1.77 13.45 14.57
C VAL A 546 -1.09 14.74 14.13
N GLN A 547 -0.74 14.86 12.86
CA GLN A 547 -0.03 16.01 12.28
C GLN A 547 -0.92 16.78 11.31
N ARG A 548 -0.77 18.11 11.30
CA ARG A 548 -1.48 19.00 10.36
C ARG A 548 -0.77 19.06 9.02
N ASP A 549 0.54 19.26 9.05
CA ASP A 549 1.37 19.22 7.85
C ASP A 549 1.81 17.77 7.57
N LEU A 550 1.52 17.31 6.36
CA LEU A 550 1.89 16.00 5.82
C LEU A 550 2.77 16.14 4.58
N SER A 551 3.51 17.26 4.48
CA SER A 551 4.51 17.51 3.45
C SER A 551 5.77 16.65 3.68
N ASP A 552 6.20 16.53 4.93
CA ASP A 552 7.28 15.63 5.36
C ASP A 552 6.72 14.34 5.93
N MET A 553 6.81 13.26 5.16
CA MET A 553 6.39 11.91 5.55
C MET A 553 7.55 11.07 6.10
N THR A 554 8.68 11.69 6.46
CA THR A 554 9.85 10.96 6.99
C THR A 554 9.49 10.22 8.28
N PRO A 555 9.78 8.91 8.40
CA PRO A 555 9.52 8.15 9.61
C PRO A 555 10.32 8.67 10.80
N ARG A 556 9.69 8.70 11.98
CA ARG A 556 10.29 9.20 13.22
C ARG A 556 10.06 8.20 14.35
N CYS A 557 10.99 8.16 15.29
CA CYS A 557 10.79 7.39 16.51
C CYS A 557 9.89 8.17 17.46
N MET A 558 8.76 7.57 17.81
CA MET A 558 7.76 8.13 18.69
C MET A 558 7.80 7.39 20.03
N HIS A 559 7.89 8.12 21.14
CA HIS A 559 7.95 7.51 22.46
C HIS A 559 6.62 6.81 22.79
N ARG A 560 6.72 5.66 23.46
CA ARG A 560 5.57 4.81 23.78
C ARG A 560 4.61 5.49 24.73
N ASP A 561 5.12 6.12 25.78
CA ASP A 561 4.29 6.66 26.87
C ASP A 561 4.02 8.16 26.75
N ASP A 562 4.78 8.86 25.89
CA ASP A 562 4.65 10.30 25.69
C ASP A 562 5.00 10.70 24.24
N PRO A 563 4.12 10.37 23.28
CA PRO A 563 4.43 10.56 21.88
C PRO A 563 4.38 12.02 21.44
N TRP A 564 3.71 12.90 22.17
CA TRP A 564 3.51 14.30 21.76
C TRP A 564 4.67 15.21 22.16
N ASP A 565 5.43 14.85 23.19
CA ASP A 565 6.72 15.49 23.50
C ASP A 565 7.77 15.27 22.40
N THR A 566 7.61 14.22 21.58
CA THR A 566 8.54 13.88 20.48
C THR A 566 8.13 14.43 19.11
N LEU A 567 6.95 15.03 19.01
CA LEU A 567 6.44 15.58 17.76
C LEU A 567 6.57 17.10 17.77
N PRO A 568 7.15 17.72 16.71
CA PRO A 568 6.96 19.15 16.51
C PRO A 568 5.47 19.36 16.23
N LEU A 569 4.73 19.80 17.25
CA LEU A 569 3.31 20.16 17.14
C LEU A 569 3.12 21.49 16.41
N ASP A 570 4.22 22.24 16.22
CA ASP A 570 4.29 23.53 15.56
C ASP A 570 5.20 23.44 14.34
N LEU A 571 4.59 23.20 13.16
CA LEU A 571 5.01 23.70 11.85
C LEU A 571 3.76 23.89 10.99
#